data_AF-A0A1Q7FTE0-F1
#
_entry.id   AF-A0A1Q7FTE0-F1
#
_cell.length_a   1.000
_cell.length_b   1.000
_cell.length_c   1.000
_cell.angle_alpha   90.00
_cell.angle_beta   90.00
_cell.angle_gamma   90.00
#
_symmetry.space_group_name_H-M   'P 1'
#
loop_
_entity.id
_entity.type
_entity.pdbx_description
1 polymer ?
#
loop_
_entity_poly.entity_id
_entity_poly.type
_entity_poly.pdbx_seq_one_letter_code
_entity_poly.pdbx_strand_id
1 'polypeptide(L)'
;MTDEDALTKWRAAHAEALTLAQRLRATVAIFRRYAGELKYHPQAGVEGHIGQDLLDAAARLRELLSAINALTARWDEEASWLRTRDAQMPIEEIQQGHAAAREAARLTRAAMQIFEQAVLHPETAALDAPYGHSAPRRVHPGAQCTWVAERAEGLAIELSSVTLRKETLLLALQTS
;
A
#
# COMPACT_ATOMS: atom_id res chain seq x y z
N MET A 1 -26.55 -8.85 16.51
CA MET A 1 -25.10 -8.99 16.74
C MET A 1 -24.85 -8.56 18.16
N THR A 2 -24.32 -9.46 18.99
CA THR A 2 -23.94 -9.11 20.36
C THR A 2 -22.69 -8.23 20.35
N ASP A 3 -22.35 -7.64 21.49
CA ASP A 3 -21.10 -6.89 21.60
C ASP A 3 -19.86 -7.78 21.41
N GLU A 4 -19.90 -8.98 21.98
CA GLU A 4 -18.82 -9.96 21.86
C GLU A 4 -18.59 -10.38 20.39
N ASP A 5 -19.68 -10.53 19.63
CA ASP A 5 -19.60 -10.78 18.17
C ASP A 5 -18.92 -9.61 17.44
N ALA A 6 -19.25 -8.38 17.81
CA ALA A 6 -18.69 -7.17 17.19
C ALA A 6 -17.19 -7.04 17.51
N LEU A 7 -16.80 -7.25 18.77
CA LEU A 7 -15.41 -7.23 19.20
C LEU A 7 -14.58 -8.30 18.47
N THR A 8 -15.11 -9.53 18.36
CA THR A 8 -14.46 -10.62 17.63
C THR A 8 -14.30 -10.28 16.14
N LYS A 9 -15.35 -9.72 15.52
CA LYS A 9 -15.32 -9.23 14.13
C LYS A 9 -14.21 -8.19 13.91
N TRP A 10 -14.05 -7.22 14.80
CA TRP A 10 -13.05 -6.16 14.65
C TRP A 10 -11.64 -6.64 14.92
N ARG A 11 -11.41 -7.47 15.95
CA ARG A 11 -10.11 -8.11 16.19
C ARG A 11 -9.65 -8.98 15.02
N ALA A 12 -10.56 -9.73 14.40
CA ALA A 12 -10.25 -10.48 13.19
C ALA A 12 -9.83 -9.56 12.04
N ALA A 13 -10.53 -8.44 11.83
CA ALA A 13 -10.17 -7.45 10.82
C ALA A 13 -8.81 -6.78 11.12
N HIS A 14 -8.47 -6.52 12.38
CA HIS A 14 -7.16 -6.01 12.77
C HIS A 14 -6.03 -7.01 12.49
N ALA A 15 -6.22 -8.28 12.85
CA ALA A 15 -5.26 -9.34 12.53
C ALA A 15 -5.04 -9.49 11.02
N GLU A 16 -6.12 -9.38 10.24
CA GLU A 16 -6.06 -9.35 8.77
C GLU A 16 -5.25 -8.14 8.26
N ALA A 17 -5.51 -6.93 8.76
CA ALA A 17 -4.77 -5.73 8.38
C ALA A 17 -3.26 -5.84 8.66
N LEU A 18 -2.87 -6.38 9.82
CA LEU A 18 -1.46 -6.61 10.15
C LEU A 18 -0.81 -7.66 9.24
N THR A 19 -1.55 -8.72 8.91
CA THR A 19 -1.09 -9.75 7.96
C THR A 19 -0.88 -9.15 6.57
N LEU A 20 -1.79 -8.30 6.10
CA LEU A 20 -1.66 -7.59 4.83
C LEU A 20 -0.45 -6.64 4.84
N ALA A 21 -0.21 -5.91 5.93
CA ALA A 21 0.97 -5.05 6.07
C ALA A 21 2.29 -5.85 5.99
N GLN A 22 2.35 -7.03 6.62
CA GLN A 22 3.52 -7.91 6.51
C GLN A 22 3.74 -8.41 5.08
N ARG A 23 2.65 -8.81 4.39
CA ARG A 23 2.70 -9.25 2.99
C ARG A 23 3.11 -8.14 2.02
N LEU A 24 2.70 -6.89 2.29
CA LEU A 24 3.20 -5.72 1.55
C LEU A 24 4.72 -5.61 1.68
N ARG A 25 5.26 -5.65 2.91
CA ARG A 25 6.71 -5.56 3.16
C ARG A 25 7.50 -6.69 2.49
N ALA A 26 6.97 -7.92 2.50
CA ALA A 26 7.59 -9.03 1.79
C ALA A 26 7.64 -8.78 0.27
N THR A 27 6.58 -8.21 -0.31
CA THR A 27 6.52 -7.86 -1.73
C THR A 27 7.47 -6.71 -2.08
N VAL A 28 7.60 -5.70 -1.20
CA VAL A 28 8.53 -4.56 -1.35
C VAL A 28 9.99 -5.00 -1.53
N ALA A 29 10.42 -6.06 -0.83
CA ALA A 29 11.79 -6.56 -0.93
C ALA A 29 12.16 -6.98 -2.37
N ILE A 30 11.20 -7.52 -3.14
CA ILE A 30 11.41 -7.91 -4.53
C ILE A 30 11.62 -6.66 -5.40
N PHE A 31 10.76 -5.66 -5.26
CA PHE A 31 10.90 -4.39 -5.98
C PHE A 31 12.23 -3.69 -5.65
N ARG A 32 12.67 -3.67 -4.39
CA ARG A 32 13.96 -3.08 -4.01
C ARG A 32 15.16 -3.77 -4.64
N ARG A 33 15.14 -5.10 -4.77
CA ARG A 33 16.18 -5.83 -5.49
C ARG A 33 16.24 -5.38 -6.95
N TYR A 34 15.10 -5.38 -7.63
CA TYR A 34 15.01 -4.97 -9.03
C TYR A 34 15.30 -3.48 -9.25
N ALA A 35 15.07 -2.63 -8.26
CA ALA A 35 15.46 -1.23 -8.31
C ALA A 35 16.98 -1.02 -8.47
N GLY A 36 17.78 -1.91 -7.88
CA GLY A 36 19.25 -1.90 -8.02
C GLY A 36 19.76 -2.59 -9.29
N GLU A 37 18.99 -3.53 -9.85
CA GLU A 37 19.39 -4.34 -11.01
C GLU A 37 18.98 -3.71 -12.35
N LEU A 38 17.80 -3.07 -12.42
CA LEU A 38 17.25 -2.51 -13.64
C LEU A 38 17.79 -1.10 -13.90
N LYS A 39 18.46 -0.93 -15.04
CA LYS A 39 18.97 0.36 -15.51
C LYS A 39 18.19 0.82 -16.74
N TYR A 40 18.38 2.07 -17.11
CA TYR A 40 17.83 2.61 -18.34
C TYR A 40 18.74 2.29 -19.54
N HIS A 41 18.16 1.69 -20.60
CA HIS A 41 18.85 1.54 -21.89
C HIS A 41 18.30 2.56 -22.91
N PRO A 42 19.14 3.37 -23.59
CA PRO A 42 18.69 4.40 -24.53
C PRO A 42 17.83 3.90 -25.71
N GLN A 43 18.14 2.70 -26.24
CA GLN A 43 17.44 2.11 -27.39
C GLN A 43 16.31 1.15 -26.99
N ALA A 44 16.59 0.15 -26.14
CA ALA A 44 15.62 -0.85 -25.69
C ALA A 44 14.67 -0.37 -24.57
N GLY A 45 14.94 0.77 -23.92
CA GLY A 45 14.18 1.29 -22.78
C GLY A 45 14.62 0.71 -21.43
N VAL A 46 14.90 -0.59 -21.36
CA VAL A 46 15.34 -1.29 -20.15
C VAL A 46 16.68 -1.99 -20.39
N GLU A 47 17.63 -1.78 -19.49
CA GLU A 47 18.86 -2.56 -19.38
C GLU A 47 18.73 -3.48 -18.16
N GLY A 48 18.73 -4.79 -18.39
CA GLY A 48 18.47 -5.82 -17.37
C GLY A 48 17.37 -6.79 -17.81
N HIS A 49 17.09 -7.78 -16.97
CA HIS A 49 16.04 -8.77 -17.21
C HIS A 49 14.87 -8.53 -16.26
N ILE A 50 13.65 -8.42 -16.80
CA ILE A 50 12.43 -8.43 -16.00
C ILE A 50 12.09 -9.90 -15.74
N GLY A 51 12.41 -10.39 -14.54
CA GLY A 51 12.11 -11.77 -14.16
C GLY A 51 10.65 -11.98 -13.80
N GLN A 52 10.22 -13.25 -13.86
CA GLN A 52 8.86 -13.67 -13.52
C GLN A 52 8.50 -13.32 -12.07
N ASP A 53 9.47 -13.36 -11.16
CA ASP A 53 9.30 -12.97 -9.76
C ASP A 53 8.93 -11.49 -9.56
N LEU A 54 9.41 -10.57 -10.41
CA LEU A 54 8.97 -9.17 -10.39
C LEU A 54 7.52 -9.04 -10.88
N LEU A 55 7.15 -9.78 -11.92
CA LEU A 55 5.78 -9.80 -12.45
C LEU A 55 4.80 -10.41 -11.43
N ASP A 56 5.22 -11.48 -10.74
CA ASP A 56 4.46 -12.11 -9.67
C ASP A 56 4.32 -11.18 -8.45
N ALA A 57 5.37 -10.43 -8.12
CA ALA A 57 5.32 -9.40 -7.08
C ALA A 57 4.34 -8.28 -7.43
N ALA A 58 4.32 -7.84 -8.70
CA ALA A 58 3.36 -6.87 -9.20
C ALA A 58 1.91 -7.38 -9.11
N ALA A 59 1.67 -8.61 -9.56
CA ALA A 59 0.35 -9.25 -9.45
C ALA A 59 -0.10 -9.37 -7.98
N ARG A 60 0.79 -9.84 -7.10
CA ARG A 60 0.54 -9.94 -5.66
C ARG A 60 0.24 -8.58 -5.04
N LEU A 61 0.95 -7.53 -5.43
CA LEU A 61 0.68 -6.18 -4.91
C LEU A 61 -0.71 -5.69 -5.31
N ARG A 62 -1.20 -5.99 -6.53
CA ARG A 62 -2.59 -5.70 -6.93
C ARG A 62 -3.61 -6.43 -6.05
N GLU A 63 -3.40 -7.71 -5.80
CA GLU A 63 -4.27 -8.51 -4.93
C GLU A 63 -4.31 -7.93 -3.51
N LEU A 64 -3.16 -7.58 -2.95
CA LEU A 64 -3.06 -6.95 -1.63
C LEU A 64 -3.78 -5.60 -1.59
N LEU A 65 -3.62 -4.75 -2.60
CA LEU A 65 -4.33 -3.47 -2.68
C LEU A 65 -5.85 -3.64 -2.78
N SER A 66 -6.32 -4.71 -3.43
CA SER A 66 -7.75 -5.06 -3.48
C SER A 66 -8.27 -5.49 -2.10
N ALA A 67 -7.56 -6.37 -1.42
CA ALA A 67 -7.90 -6.80 -0.05
C ALA A 67 -7.91 -5.62 0.94
N ILE A 68 -6.91 -4.74 0.84
CA ILE A 68 -6.84 -3.52 1.67
C ILE A 68 -8.04 -2.62 1.40
N ASN A 69 -8.44 -2.40 0.14
CA ASN A 69 -9.64 -1.62 -0.17
C ASN A 69 -10.88 -2.19 0.52
N ALA A 70 -11.11 -3.50 0.44
CA ALA A 70 -12.24 -4.17 1.09
C ALA A 70 -12.23 -3.96 2.61
N LEU A 71 -11.05 -3.99 3.23
CA LEU A 71 -10.87 -3.71 4.65
C LEU A 71 -11.17 -2.24 4.98
N THR A 72 -10.65 -1.30 4.19
CA THR A 72 -10.82 0.15 4.43
C THR A 72 -12.27 0.64 4.24
N ALA A 73 -13.08 -0.10 3.47
CA ALA A 73 -14.50 0.19 3.28
C ALA A 73 -15.32 0.01 4.57
N ARG A 74 -14.81 -0.77 5.53
CA ARG A 74 -15.48 -1.07 6.80
C ARG A 74 -15.07 -0.13 7.95
N TRP A 75 -14.13 0.79 7.72
CA TRP A 75 -13.57 1.64 8.76
C TRP A 75 -14.56 2.66 9.33
N ASP A 76 -15.52 3.11 8.53
CA ASP A 76 -16.54 4.05 9.02
C ASP A 76 -17.55 3.33 9.94
N GLU A 77 -17.84 2.06 9.65
CA GLU A 77 -18.64 1.17 10.51
C GLU A 77 -17.92 0.94 11.85
N GLU A 78 -16.63 0.62 11.80
CA GLU A 78 -15.77 0.42 12.97
C GLU A 78 -15.69 1.66 13.85
N ALA A 79 -15.40 2.83 13.25
CA ALA A 79 -15.30 4.09 13.98
C ALA A 79 -16.63 4.46 14.66
N SER A 80 -17.75 4.19 13.99
CA SER A 80 -19.09 4.41 14.57
C SER A 80 -19.33 3.47 15.76
N TRP A 81 -18.97 2.20 15.64
CA TRP A 81 -19.07 1.24 16.75
C TRP A 81 -18.18 1.64 17.94
N LEU A 82 -16.92 2.04 17.70
CA LEU A 82 -16.01 2.50 18.75
C LEU A 82 -16.58 3.70 19.55
N ARG A 83 -17.21 4.66 18.87
CA ARG A 83 -17.88 5.80 19.54
C ARG A 83 -19.03 5.38 20.47
N THR A 84 -19.72 4.29 20.16
CA THR A 84 -20.78 3.76 21.05
C THR A 84 -20.23 3.13 22.32
N ARG A 85 -18.93 2.76 22.34
CA ARG A 85 -18.27 2.13 23.48
C ARG A 85 -17.75 3.15 24.47
N ASP A 86 -17.12 4.19 23.96
CA ASP A 86 -16.60 5.29 24.76
C ASP A 86 -16.67 6.59 23.95
N ALA A 87 -17.48 7.53 24.44
CA ALA A 87 -17.67 8.83 23.81
C ALA A 87 -16.44 9.74 23.96
N GLN A 88 -15.55 9.46 24.91
CA GLN A 88 -14.30 10.19 25.13
C GLN A 88 -13.11 9.59 24.37
N MET A 89 -13.34 8.51 23.60
CA MET A 89 -12.29 7.86 22.83
C MET A 89 -11.67 8.85 21.83
N PRO A 90 -10.32 8.88 21.66
CA PRO A 90 -9.62 9.73 20.69
C PRO A 90 -9.83 9.23 19.25
N ILE A 91 -11.09 9.26 18.79
CA ILE A 91 -11.52 8.75 17.48
C ILE A 91 -10.91 9.55 16.33
N GLU A 92 -10.57 10.81 16.56
CA GLU A 92 -9.93 11.69 15.59
C GLU A 92 -8.59 11.13 15.11
N GLU A 93 -7.78 10.57 16.02
CA GLU A 93 -6.50 9.96 15.67
C GLU A 93 -6.67 8.68 14.82
N ILE A 94 -7.75 7.94 15.05
CA ILE A 94 -8.10 6.76 14.23
C ILE A 94 -8.52 7.22 12.83
N GLN A 95 -9.37 8.24 12.74
CA GLN A 95 -9.85 8.77 11.46
C GLN A 95 -8.71 9.39 10.65
N GLN A 96 -7.76 10.08 11.30
CA GLN A 96 -6.54 10.56 10.65
C GLN A 96 -5.70 9.39 10.11
N GLY A 97 -5.52 8.32 10.89
CA GLY A 97 -4.83 7.12 10.41
C GLY A 97 -5.56 6.41 9.27
N HIS A 98 -6.90 6.38 9.28
CA HIS A 98 -7.70 5.87 8.15
C HIS A 98 -7.46 6.69 6.88
N ALA A 99 -7.46 8.02 6.99
CA ALA A 99 -7.20 8.91 5.86
C ALA A 99 -5.79 8.72 5.30
N ALA A 100 -4.78 8.64 6.17
CA ALA A 100 -3.39 8.41 5.80
C ALA A 100 -3.21 7.07 5.05
N ALA A 101 -3.80 5.98 5.56
CA ALA A 101 -3.72 4.68 4.92
C ALA A 101 -4.48 4.63 3.58
N ARG A 102 -5.64 5.28 3.46
CA ARG A 102 -6.37 5.41 2.18
C ARG A 102 -5.55 6.17 1.14
N GLU A 103 -4.92 7.26 1.55
CA GLU A 103 -4.05 8.05 0.67
C GLU A 103 -2.81 7.28 0.26
N ALA A 104 -2.14 6.59 1.19
CA ALA A 104 -1.02 5.71 0.89
C ALA A 104 -1.40 4.59 -0.10
N ALA A 105 -2.60 4.01 0.04
CA ALA A 105 -3.11 3.01 -0.89
C ALA A 105 -3.37 3.59 -2.28
N ARG A 106 -3.91 4.81 -2.37
CA ARG A 106 -4.11 5.54 -3.63
C ARG A 106 -2.78 5.80 -4.34
N LEU A 107 -1.78 6.31 -3.61
CA LEU A 107 -0.44 6.58 -4.13
C LEU A 107 0.27 5.30 -4.58
N THR A 108 0.13 4.21 -3.82
CA THR A 108 0.68 2.90 -4.19
C THR A 108 0.06 2.38 -5.49
N ARG A 109 -1.26 2.51 -5.65
CA ARG A 109 -1.96 2.12 -6.88
C ARG A 109 -1.49 2.94 -8.08
N ALA A 110 -1.32 4.25 -7.91
CA ALA A 110 -0.80 5.12 -8.97
C ALA A 110 0.64 4.74 -9.37
N ALA A 111 1.52 4.48 -8.40
CA ALA A 111 2.88 4.01 -8.67
C ALA A 111 2.88 2.66 -9.42
N MET A 112 1.99 1.74 -9.04
CA MET A 112 1.83 0.46 -9.74
C MET A 112 1.36 0.63 -11.18
N GLN A 113 0.41 1.53 -11.45
CA GLN A 113 -0.05 1.80 -12.81
C GLN A 113 1.08 2.34 -13.70
N ILE A 114 1.89 3.27 -13.18
CA ILE A 114 3.04 3.82 -13.90
C ILE A 114 4.09 2.73 -14.14
N PHE A 115 4.38 1.91 -13.12
CA PHE A 115 5.31 0.79 -13.24
C PHE A 115 4.86 -0.21 -14.32
N GLU A 116 3.60 -0.64 -14.29
CA GLU A 116 3.05 -1.59 -15.27
C GLU A 116 3.12 -1.01 -16.68
N GLN A 117 2.78 0.26 -16.87
CA GLN A 117 2.92 0.92 -18.17
C GLN A 117 4.38 0.98 -18.61
N ALA A 118 5.31 1.33 -17.71
CA ALA A 118 6.74 1.46 -18.03
C ALA A 118 7.41 0.11 -18.34
N VAL A 119 6.99 -0.97 -17.67
CA VAL A 119 7.63 -2.29 -17.75
C VAL A 119 6.96 -3.20 -18.78
N LEU A 120 5.63 -3.18 -18.88
CA LEU A 120 4.88 -4.03 -19.81
C LEU A 120 4.62 -3.36 -21.16
N HIS A 121 4.59 -2.03 -21.21
CA HIS A 121 4.30 -1.25 -22.41
C HIS A 121 5.31 -0.10 -22.62
N PRO A 122 6.63 -0.37 -22.60
CA PRO A 122 7.68 0.66 -22.68
C PRO A 122 7.63 1.52 -23.96
N GLU A 123 6.94 1.05 -25.00
CA GLU A 123 6.67 1.77 -26.25
C GLU A 123 5.60 2.87 -26.13
N THR A 124 4.72 2.79 -25.13
CA THR A 124 3.64 3.77 -24.89
C THR A 124 3.81 4.57 -23.60
N ALA A 125 4.80 4.22 -22.77
CA ALA A 125 5.09 4.92 -21.52
C ALA A 125 5.71 6.31 -21.80
N ALA A 126 4.85 7.33 -21.88
CA ALA A 126 5.28 8.72 -22.07
C ALA A 126 5.80 9.32 -20.76
N LEU A 127 6.90 10.08 -20.85
CA LEU A 127 7.33 11.03 -19.83
C LEU A 127 6.80 12.41 -20.20
N ASP A 128 6.07 13.06 -19.28
CA ASP A 128 5.94 14.53 -19.28
C ASP A 128 7.28 15.10 -18.80
N ALA A 129 8.27 15.20 -19.69
CA ALA A 129 9.56 15.80 -19.37
C ALA A 129 9.65 17.23 -19.98
N PRO A 130 9.77 18.29 -19.16
CA PRO A 130 9.99 19.66 -19.62
C PRO A 130 11.45 19.94 -20.07
N TYR A 131 12.26 18.90 -20.29
CA TYR A 131 13.71 19.00 -20.42
C TYR A 131 14.22 18.69 -21.84
N GLY A 132 13.78 19.46 -22.84
CA GLY A 132 14.44 19.53 -24.15
C GLY A 132 14.51 18.22 -24.95
N HIS A 133 15.02 18.31 -26.18
CA HIS A 133 14.99 17.22 -27.17
C HIS A 133 15.95 16.05 -26.87
N SER A 134 16.76 16.16 -25.80
CA SER A 134 17.83 15.22 -25.42
C SER A 134 17.56 14.44 -24.13
N ALA A 135 16.45 14.71 -23.41
CA ALA A 135 16.09 13.92 -22.24
C ALA A 135 15.58 12.52 -22.63
N PRO A 136 15.78 11.50 -21.77
CA PRO A 136 15.17 10.18 -21.97
C PRO A 136 13.65 10.33 -22.14
N ARG A 137 13.12 9.86 -23.27
CA ARG A 137 11.66 9.85 -23.52
C ARG A 137 10.92 8.74 -22.78
N ARG A 138 11.64 7.94 -21.98
CA ARG A 138 11.17 6.68 -21.39
C ARG A 138 11.55 6.59 -19.92
N VAL A 139 10.63 6.02 -19.14
CA VAL A 139 10.71 5.95 -17.67
C VAL A 139 11.81 5.00 -17.23
N HIS A 140 12.61 5.38 -16.22
CA HIS A 140 13.67 4.51 -15.69
C HIS A 140 13.05 3.35 -14.89
N PRO A 141 13.21 2.09 -15.32
CA PRO A 141 12.53 0.93 -14.72
C PRO A 141 12.94 0.72 -13.26
N GLY A 142 14.23 0.87 -12.93
CA GLY A 142 14.70 0.82 -11.54
C GLY A 142 14.09 1.90 -10.65
N ALA A 143 13.92 3.14 -11.15
CA ALA A 143 13.27 4.21 -10.39
C ALA A 143 11.78 3.92 -10.16
N GLN A 144 11.09 3.31 -11.12
CA GLN A 144 9.71 2.86 -10.92
C GLN A 144 9.61 1.77 -9.85
N CYS A 145 10.56 0.82 -9.82
CA CYS A 145 10.64 -0.16 -8.75
C CYS A 145 10.86 0.50 -7.38
N THR A 146 11.75 1.50 -7.29
CA THR A 146 11.95 2.30 -6.06
C THR A 146 10.65 2.96 -5.61
N TRP A 147 9.94 3.64 -6.53
CA TRP A 147 8.70 4.32 -6.19
C TRP A 147 7.62 3.36 -5.71
N VAL A 148 7.42 2.23 -6.40
CA VAL A 148 6.47 1.20 -5.95
C VAL A 148 6.85 0.69 -4.55
N ALA A 149 8.13 0.39 -4.32
CA ALA A 149 8.64 -0.07 -3.04
C ALA A 149 8.38 0.92 -1.90
N GLU A 150 8.73 2.20 -2.10
CA GLU A 150 8.54 3.25 -1.10
C GLU A 150 7.05 3.47 -0.78
N ARG A 151 6.19 3.51 -1.80
CA ARG A 151 4.74 3.71 -1.57
C ARG A 151 4.10 2.53 -0.86
N ALA A 152 4.41 1.30 -1.29
CA ALA A 152 3.88 0.10 -0.66
C ALA A 152 4.38 -0.09 0.78
N GLU A 153 5.63 0.30 1.08
CA GLU A 153 6.13 0.30 2.45
C GLU A 153 5.46 1.37 3.31
N GLY A 154 5.29 2.58 2.78
CA GLY A 154 4.53 3.64 3.44
C GLY A 154 3.10 3.19 3.79
N LEU A 155 2.41 2.54 2.85
CA LEU A 155 1.10 1.93 3.11
C LEU A 155 1.15 0.88 4.23
N ALA A 156 2.17 0.01 4.23
CA ALA A 156 2.33 -0.99 5.29
C ALA A 156 2.55 -0.37 6.67
N ILE A 157 3.28 0.76 6.74
CA ILE A 157 3.49 1.53 7.97
C ILE A 157 2.17 2.11 8.46
N GLU A 158 1.44 2.84 7.62
CA GLU A 158 0.17 3.46 8.00
C GLU A 158 -0.87 2.42 8.42
N LEU A 159 -0.97 1.31 7.68
CA LEU A 159 -1.89 0.22 8.00
C LEU A 159 -1.54 -0.42 9.35
N SER A 160 -0.26 -0.63 9.65
CA SER A 160 0.18 -1.17 10.95
C SER A 160 -0.11 -0.17 12.07
N SER A 161 0.24 1.09 11.87
CA SER A 161 0.11 2.18 12.85
C SER A 161 -1.34 2.35 13.30
N VAL A 162 -2.26 2.54 12.34
CA VAL A 162 -3.68 2.73 12.67
C VAL A 162 -4.28 1.48 13.31
N THR A 163 -3.86 0.28 12.89
CA THR A 163 -4.38 -0.98 13.46
C THR A 163 -3.93 -1.18 14.90
N LEU A 164 -2.65 -0.94 15.20
CA LEU A 164 -2.12 -1.03 16.56
C LEU A 164 -2.74 0.01 17.49
N ARG A 165 -3.03 1.22 16.98
CA ARG A 165 -3.75 2.24 17.74
C ARG A 165 -5.15 1.76 18.12
N LYS A 166 -5.90 1.17 17.19
CA LYS A 166 -7.23 0.60 17.47
C LYS A 166 -7.17 -0.52 18.50
N GLU A 167 -6.23 -1.45 18.37
CA GLU A 167 -6.04 -2.54 19.34
C GLU A 167 -5.71 -2.01 20.74
N THR A 168 -4.86 -0.98 20.84
CA THR A 168 -4.53 -0.34 22.11
C THR A 168 -5.78 0.25 22.78
N LEU A 169 -6.65 0.89 22.00
CA LEU A 169 -7.92 1.43 22.49
C LEU A 169 -8.89 0.33 22.92
N LEU A 170 -8.98 -0.77 22.16
CA LEU A 170 -9.79 -1.92 22.54
C LEU A 170 -9.33 -2.55 23.86
N LEU A 171 -8.02 -2.61 24.10
CA LEU A 171 -7.48 -3.11 25.37
C LEU A 171 -7.84 -2.19 26.54
N ALA A 172 -7.77 -0.86 26.35
CA ALA A 172 -8.14 0.11 27.37
C ALA A 172 -9.62 0.01 27.79
N LEU A 173 -10.51 -0.31 26.83
CA LEU A 173 -11.93 -0.56 27.10
C LEU A 173 -12.19 -1.82 27.95
N GLN A 174 -11.28 -2.80 27.94
CA GLN A 174 -11.43 -4.03 28.74
C GLN A 174 -10.97 -3.86 30.18
N THR A 175 -10.17 -2.83 30.45
CA THR A 175 -9.61 -2.53 31.77
C THR A 175 -10.37 -1.44 32.53
N SER A 176 -11.34 -0.78 31.89
CA SER A 176 -12.16 0.30 32.44
C SER A 176 -13.53 -0.22 32.86
#